data_AF-A0A257QN16-F1
#
_entry.id   AF-A0A257QN16-F1
#
_cell.length_a   1.000
_cell.length_b   1.000
_cell.length_c   1.000
_cell.angle_alpha   90.00
_cell.angle_beta   90.00
_cell.angle_gamma   90.00
#
_symmetry.space_group_name_H-M   'P 1'
#
loop_
_entity.id
_entity.type
_entity.pdbx_description
1 polymer ?
#
loop_
_entity_poly.entity_id
_entity_poly.type
_entity_poly.pdbx_seq_one_letter_code
_entity_poly.pdbx_strand_id
1 'polypeptide(L)'
;MGEARRRYGCGRRTGQRMTRVRESAQVDTRLAAEFAERYAGQVKLIYADPPFNTGQTFAHYDDWMEHATWLSFMRDRLILMRELLAPDGSIWIHLDDAEQHRMRLLMDEVFGAENFITTVIWEKTYAPRNDAKTFSSSHDYILVYSRSGPWRSNRLPRTD
;
A
#
# COMPACT_ATOMS: atom_id res chain seq x y z
N MET A 1 38.88 -8.91 7.07
CA MET A 1 38.44 -10.27 7.46
C MET A 1 36.93 -10.34 7.24
N GLY A 2 36.54 -10.96 6.11
CA GLY A 2 35.19 -11.34 5.62
C GLY A 2 33.90 -10.64 6.08
N GLU A 3 33.30 -9.81 5.21
CA GLU A 3 31.89 -9.40 5.27
C GLU A 3 30.97 -10.54 4.79
N ALA A 4 30.07 -11.02 5.66
CA ALA A 4 29.06 -12.01 5.31
C ALA A 4 27.84 -11.34 4.65
N ARG A 5 27.84 -11.23 3.32
CA ARG A 5 26.63 -10.93 2.53
C ARG A 5 25.66 -12.12 2.60
N ARG A 6 24.67 -12.08 3.50
CA ARG A 6 23.56 -13.05 3.48
C ARG A 6 22.69 -12.78 2.25
N ARG A 7 22.84 -13.61 1.23
CA ARG A 7 21.90 -13.68 0.10
C ARG A 7 20.63 -14.35 0.59
N TYR A 8 19.54 -13.59 0.71
CA TYR A 8 18.21 -14.18 0.84
C TYR A 8 17.83 -14.79 -0.51
N GLY A 9 17.92 -16.12 -0.60
CA GLY A 9 17.41 -16.87 -1.75
C GLY A 9 15.89 -16.90 -1.71
N CYS A 10 15.23 -16.17 -2.61
CA CYS A 10 13.81 -16.35 -2.87
C CYS A 10 13.61 -17.73 -3.53
N GLY A 11 13.09 -18.69 -2.77
CA GLY A 11 12.75 -20.02 -3.27
C GLY A 11 11.75 -19.92 -4.42
N ARG A 12 12.17 -20.35 -5.62
CA ARG A 12 11.30 -20.43 -6.79
C ARG A 12 10.23 -21.49 -6.53
N ARG A 13 9.00 -21.07 -6.25
CA ARG A 13 7.82 -21.93 -6.46
C ARG A 13 7.49 -21.90 -7.95
N THR A 14 7.76 -23.01 -8.62
CA THR A 14 7.30 -23.34 -9.96
C THR A 14 5.77 -23.26 -10.00
N GLY A 15 5.23 -22.20 -10.61
CA GLY A 15 3.80 -22.12 -10.94
C GLY A 15 3.16 -20.73 -10.85
N GLN A 16 3.67 -19.79 -10.04
CA GLN A 16 3.11 -18.44 -9.97
C GLN A 16 3.92 -17.49 -10.85
N ARG A 17 3.35 -17.13 -12.00
CA ARG A 17 3.92 -16.08 -12.87
C ARG A 17 3.67 -14.73 -12.20
N MET A 18 4.65 -14.23 -11.45
CA MET A 18 4.61 -12.89 -10.84
C MET A 18 4.63 -11.84 -11.96
N THR A 19 3.47 -11.32 -12.33
CA THR A 19 3.37 -10.24 -13.31
C THR A 19 3.62 -8.93 -12.56
N ARG A 20 4.80 -8.33 -12.77
CA ARG A 20 5.16 -7.04 -12.15
C ARG A 20 4.70 -5.92 -13.06
N VAL A 21 3.59 -5.28 -12.70
CA VAL A 21 3.18 -4.00 -13.29
C VAL A 21 3.84 -2.89 -12.45
N ARG A 22 4.54 -1.94 -13.09
CA ARG A 22 5.07 -0.74 -12.45
C ARG A 22 4.37 0.46 -13.07
N GLU A 23 3.86 1.36 -12.25
CA GLU A 23 3.30 2.65 -12.67
C GLU A 23 3.92 3.75 -11.81
N SER A 24 4.32 4.86 -12.44
CA SER A 24 4.73 6.10 -11.80
C SER A 24 3.59 7.09 -11.91
N ALA A 25 3.25 7.70 -10.77
CA ALA A 25 2.10 8.56 -10.54
C ALA A 25 1.81 9.57 -11.66
N GLN A 26 0.74 9.34 -12.43
CA GLN A 26 -0.22 10.35 -12.91
C GLN A 26 -1.25 9.65 -13.83
N VAL A 27 -2.43 9.43 -13.27
CA VAL A 27 -3.75 9.32 -13.94
C VAL A 27 -3.77 8.70 -15.35
N ASP A 28 -4.35 7.49 -15.48
CA ASP A 28 -5.57 7.40 -16.27
C ASP A 28 -6.43 6.21 -15.80
N THR A 29 -7.66 6.50 -15.37
CA THR A 29 -8.76 5.54 -15.26
C THR A 29 -8.88 4.58 -16.45
N ARG A 30 -8.38 4.98 -17.63
CA ARG A 30 -8.27 4.10 -18.82
C ARG A 30 -7.36 2.90 -18.64
N LEU A 31 -6.25 3.03 -17.90
CA LEU A 31 -5.32 1.93 -17.65
C LEU A 31 -5.97 0.87 -16.73
N ALA A 32 -6.85 1.31 -15.81
CA ALA A 32 -7.58 0.41 -14.94
C ALA A 32 -8.61 -0.44 -15.71
N ALA A 33 -9.20 0.07 -16.80
CA ALA A 33 -10.06 -0.72 -17.68
C ALA A 33 -9.25 -1.80 -18.43
N GLU A 34 -8.08 -1.44 -18.97
CA GLU A 34 -7.17 -2.38 -19.62
C GLU A 34 -6.70 -3.49 -18.66
N PHE A 35 -6.36 -3.13 -17.41
CA PHE A 35 -6.00 -4.12 -16.40
C PHE A 35 -7.19 -4.93 -15.91
N ALA A 36 -8.38 -4.34 -15.81
CA ALA A 36 -9.59 -5.06 -15.40
C ALA A 36 -9.94 -6.16 -16.40
N GLU A 37 -9.86 -5.92 -17.71
CA GLU A 37 -10.15 -6.93 -18.74
C GLU A 37 -9.28 -8.20 -18.58
N ARG A 38 -8.03 -8.02 -18.17
CA ARG A 38 -7.06 -9.12 -18.14
C ARG A 38 -6.82 -9.71 -16.75
N TYR A 39 -6.94 -8.91 -15.70
CA TYR A 39 -6.48 -9.24 -14.35
C TYR A 39 -7.55 -9.11 -13.27
N ALA A 40 -8.80 -8.79 -13.61
CA ALA A 40 -9.92 -8.80 -12.66
C ALA A 40 -9.98 -10.14 -11.89
N GLY A 41 -10.10 -10.04 -10.57
CA GLY A 41 -10.17 -11.21 -9.68
C GLY A 41 -8.92 -12.10 -9.62
N GLN A 42 -7.78 -11.69 -10.19
CA GLN A 42 -6.58 -12.51 -10.27
C GLN A 42 -5.42 -11.98 -9.42
N VAL A 43 -5.46 -10.71 -9.01
CA VAL A 43 -4.34 -10.08 -8.28
C VAL A 43 -4.32 -10.54 -6.83
N LYS A 44 -3.22 -11.16 -6.39
CA LYS A 44 -3.06 -11.63 -5.00
C LYS A 44 -2.65 -10.53 -4.02
N LEU A 45 -1.89 -9.55 -4.50
CA LEU A 45 -1.34 -8.50 -3.67
C LEU A 45 -1.30 -7.19 -4.44
N ILE A 46 -1.84 -6.14 -3.84
CA ILE A 46 -1.65 -4.76 -4.26
C ILE A 46 -0.88 -4.05 -3.15
N TYR A 47 0.20 -3.36 -3.51
CA TYR A 47 0.90 -2.42 -2.64
C TYR A 47 0.84 -1.05 -3.29
N ALA A 48 0.33 -0.06 -2.56
CA ALA A 48 0.16 1.31 -3.04
C ALA A 48 0.86 2.30 -2.10
N ASP A 49 1.54 3.26 -2.70
CA ASP A 49 2.26 4.36 -2.04
C ASP A 49 1.72 5.68 -2.62
N PRO A 50 0.48 6.09 -2.26
CA PRO A 50 -0.13 7.31 -2.78
C PRO A 50 0.67 8.56 -2.35
N PRO A 51 0.56 9.67 -3.08
CA PRO A 51 1.21 10.91 -2.69
C PRO A 51 0.74 11.32 -1.28
N PHE A 52 1.71 11.52 -0.38
CA PHE A 52 1.49 11.65 1.05
C PHE A 52 0.79 12.95 1.51
N ASN A 53 0.45 13.87 0.60
CA ASN A 53 -0.20 15.16 0.92
C ASN A 53 0.44 15.89 2.14
N THR A 54 1.76 15.74 2.32
CA THR A 54 2.51 16.16 3.51
C THR A 54 2.84 17.66 3.52
N GLY A 55 2.50 18.39 2.46
CA GLY A 55 2.83 19.81 2.30
C GLY A 55 4.33 20.11 2.32
N GLN A 56 5.19 19.11 2.10
CA GLN A 56 6.65 19.23 2.11
C GLN A 56 7.22 18.91 0.72
N THR A 57 7.06 19.88 -0.17
CA THR A 57 7.94 20.29 -1.29
C THR A 57 8.29 19.26 -2.39
N PHE A 58 7.69 19.39 -3.58
CA PHE A 58 8.44 19.48 -4.85
C PHE A 58 7.65 20.36 -5.85
N ALA A 59 8.36 21.22 -6.59
CA ALA A 59 7.85 22.29 -7.46
C ALA A 59 6.99 21.86 -8.68
N HIS A 60 6.34 20.70 -8.65
CA HIS A 60 5.50 20.19 -9.75
C HIS A 60 4.19 19.51 -9.30
N TYR A 61 3.80 19.64 -8.04
CA TYR A 61 2.47 19.26 -7.59
C TYR A 61 1.87 20.44 -6.84
N ASP A 62 0.68 20.89 -7.27
CA ASP A 62 -0.11 21.85 -6.52
C ASP A 62 -0.57 21.18 -5.22
N ASP A 63 0.30 21.22 -4.20
CA ASP A 63 0.15 20.64 -2.86
C ASP A 63 -0.90 21.40 -1.99
N TRP A 64 -2.00 21.82 -2.60
CA TRP A 64 -3.24 22.21 -1.91
C TRP A 64 -4.39 21.33 -2.40
N MET A 65 -4.19 20.01 -2.46
CA MET A 65 -5.35 19.16 -2.73
C MET A 65 -6.17 19.09 -1.45
N GLU A 66 -7.31 19.78 -1.46
CA GLU A 66 -8.34 19.69 -0.41
C GLU A 66 -8.57 18.21 -0.05
N HIS A 67 -8.60 17.88 1.24
CA HIS A 67 -8.71 16.49 1.71
C HIS A 67 -9.89 15.75 1.07
N ALA A 68 -11.00 16.46 0.81
CA ALA A 68 -12.17 15.91 0.12
C ALA A 68 -11.86 15.47 -1.33
N THR A 69 -11.04 16.25 -2.06
CA THR A 69 -10.60 15.93 -3.42
C THR A 69 -9.66 14.73 -3.41
N TRP A 70 -8.72 14.67 -2.44
CA TRP A 70 -7.85 13.51 -2.27
C TRP A 70 -8.64 12.24 -1.96
N LEU A 71 -9.62 12.32 -1.05
CA LEU A 71 -10.48 11.18 -0.73
C LEU A 71 -11.31 10.71 -1.92
N SER A 72 -11.88 11.64 -2.70
CA SER A 72 -12.66 11.29 -3.89
C SER A 72 -11.78 10.57 -4.92
N PHE A 73 -10.58 11.08 -5.16
CA PHE A 73 -9.61 10.46 -6.06
C PHE A 73 -9.18 9.06 -5.59
N MET A 74 -8.91 8.90 -4.29
CA MET A 74 -8.53 7.61 -3.73
C MET A 74 -9.70 6.63 -3.76
N ARG A 75 -10.93 7.07 -3.53
CA ARG A 75 -12.12 6.22 -3.53
C ARG A 75 -12.29 5.51 -4.86
N ASP A 76 -12.22 6.25 -5.96
CA ASP A 76 -12.38 5.70 -7.31
C ASP A 76 -11.30 4.64 -7.59
N ARG A 77 -10.06 4.90 -7.16
CA ARG A 77 -8.95 3.95 -7.30
C ARG A 77 -9.13 2.70 -6.47
N LEU A 78 -9.58 2.83 -5.22
CA LEU A 78 -9.79 1.69 -4.33
C LEU A 78 -10.88 0.76 -4.87
N ILE A 79 -11.95 1.32 -5.44
CA ILE A 79 -13.00 0.52 -6.10
C ILE A 79 -12.41 -0.30 -7.25
N LEU A 80 -11.58 0.31 -8.09
CA LEU A 80 -10.93 -0.39 -9.20
C LEU A 80 -9.93 -1.46 -8.71
N MET A 81 -9.09 -1.13 -7.74
CA MET A 81 -8.14 -2.06 -7.13
C MET A 81 -8.86 -3.25 -6.49
N ARG A 82 -10.00 -3.01 -5.85
CA ARG A 82 -10.87 -4.03 -5.30
C ARG A 82 -11.31 -5.01 -6.40
N GLU A 83 -11.77 -4.54 -7.56
CA GLU A 83 -12.14 -5.43 -8.67
C GLU A 83 -10.97 -6.25 -9.25
N LEU A 84 -9.74 -5.73 -9.18
CA LEU A 84 -8.54 -6.46 -9.60
C LEU A 84 -8.15 -7.58 -8.63
N LEU A 85 -8.43 -7.42 -7.33
CA LEU A 85 -8.03 -8.38 -6.32
C LEU A 85 -8.80 -9.69 -6.42
N ALA A 86 -8.07 -10.79 -6.33
CA ALA A 86 -8.62 -12.11 -6.10
C ALA A 86 -9.38 -12.16 -4.76
N PRO A 87 -10.37 -13.06 -4.59
CA PRO A 87 -11.13 -13.18 -3.35
C PRO A 87 -10.27 -13.37 -2.08
N ASP A 88 -9.13 -14.06 -2.23
CA ASP A 88 -8.13 -14.28 -1.18
C ASP A 88 -6.95 -13.28 -1.22
N GLY A 89 -7.07 -12.22 -2.02
CA GLY A 89 -6.08 -11.18 -2.17
C GLY A 89 -6.05 -10.19 -1.00
N SER A 90 -4.97 -9.42 -0.93
CA SER A 90 -4.80 -8.34 0.06
C SER A 90 -4.27 -7.07 -0.57
N ILE A 91 -4.61 -5.94 0.04
CA ILE A 91 -4.14 -4.61 -0.32
C ILE A 91 -3.42 -3.97 0.86
N TRP A 92 -2.30 -3.31 0.54
CA TRP A 92 -1.37 -2.72 1.49
C TRP A 92 -1.14 -1.27 1.04
N ILE A 93 -1.54 -0.31 1.86
CA ILE A 93 -1.44 1.12 1.52
C ILE A 93 -0.53 1.81 2.52
N HIS A 94 0.53 2.42 2.02
CA HIS A 94 1.53 3.13 2.80
C HIS A 94 1.20 4.62 2.90
N LEU A 95 1.17 5.15 4.11
CA LEU A 95 0.68 6.48 4.45
C LEU A 95 1.47 7.06 5.61
N ASP A 96 1.49 8.38 5.70
CA ASP A 96 2.02 9.13 6.82
C ASP A 96 0.88 9.47 7.81
N ASP A 97 1.18 10.32 8.79
CA ASP A 97 0.22 10.78 9.78
C ASP A 97 -0.93 11.62 9.19
N ALA A 98 -0.72 12.32 8.08
CA ALA A 98 -1.67 13.30 7.55
C ALA A 98 -2.97 12.66 7.06
N GLU A 99 -2.88 11.54 6.33
CA GLU A 99 -4.05 10.94 5.67
C GLU A 99 -4.42 9.54 6.16
N GLN A 100 -3.60 8.90 7.03
CA GLN A 100 -3.86 7.53 7.50
C GLN A 100 -5.27 7.32 8.06
N HIS A 101 -5.79 8.28 8.82
CA HIS A 101 -7.05 8.16 9.51
C HIS A 101 -8.24 8.33 8.57
N ARG A 102 -8.12 9.20 7.55
CA ARG A 102 -9.16 9.37 6.53
C ARG A 102 -9.16 8.20 5.55
N MET A 103 -7.97 7.75 5.14
CA MET A 103 -7.85 6.54 4.32
C MET A 103 -8.40 5.33 5.05
N ARG A 104 -8.20 5.21 6.35
CA ARG A 104 -8.76 4.12 7.15
C ARG A 104 -10.29 4.04 6.98
N LEU A 105 -10.99 5.16 7.13
CA LEU A 105 -12.44 5.22 6.97
C LEU A 105 -12.87 4.86 5.55
N LEU A 106 -12.13 5.34 4.55
CA LEU A 106 -12.41 5.05 3.15
C LEU A 106 -12.20 3.57 2.80
N MET A 107 -11.15 2.96 3.36
CA MET A 107 -10.89 1.53 3.27
C MET A 107 -12.00 0.71 3.93
N ASP A 108 -12.50 1.14 5.09
CA ASP A 108 -13.64 0.51 5.77
C ASP A 108 -14.91 0.56 4.90
N GLU A 109 -15.16 1.68 4.19
CA GLU A 109 -16.28 1.82 3.26
C GLU A 109 -16.16 0.88 2.04
N VAL A 110 -14.97 0.81 1.43
CA VAL A 110 -14.76 0.09 0.16
C VAL A 110 -14.56 -1.41 0.38
N PHE A 111 -13.78 -1.80 1.39
CA PHE A 111 -13.42 -3.19 1.66
C PHE A 111 -14.26 -3.82 2.78
N GLY A 112 -14.95 -3.04 3.61
CA GLY A 112 -15.62 -3.53 4.81
C GLY A 112 -14.69 -3.54 6.02
N ALA A 113 -15.16 -3.01 7.14
CA ALA A 113 -14.37 -2.90 8.37
C ALA A 113 -13.95 -4.27 8.94
N GLU A 114 -14.75 -5.30 8.68
CA GLU A 114 -14.47 -6.69 9.05
C GLU A 114 -13.29 -7.31 8.27
N ASN A 115 -12.94 -6.74 7.12
CA ASN A 115 -11.83 -7.20 6.29
C ASN A 115 -10.51 -6.48 6.61
N PHE A 116 -10.51 -5.64 7.65
CA PHE A 116 -9.27 -5.10 8.19
C PHE A 116 -8.43 -6.18 8.85
N ILE A 117 -7.15 -6.24 8.48
CA ILE A 117 -6.20 -7.19 9.04
C ILE A 117 -5.38 -6.54 10.14
N THR A 118 -4.62 -5.50 9.80
CA THR A 118 -3.73 -4.80 10.74
C THR A 118 -3.19 -3.50 10.17
N THR A 119 -2.60 -2.67 11.03
CA THR A 119 -1.74 -1.56 10.63
C THR A 119 -0.31 -1.93 10.98
N VAL A 120 0.57 -1.97 9.97
CA VAL A 120 2.01 -2.16 10.18
C VAL A 120 2.63 -0.79 10.41
N ILE A 121 3.42 -0.67 11.48
CA ILE A 121 4.20 0.53 11.76
C ILE A 121 5.55 0.37 11.08
N TRP A 122 5.84 1.27 10.14
CA TRP A 122 7.10 1.27 9.39
C TRP A 122 8.04 2.32 9.97
N GLU A 123 9.14 1.89 10.59
CA GLU A 123 10.17 2.81 11.10
C GLU A 123 10.99 3.37 9.92
N LYS A 124 10.80 4.67 9.61
CA LYS A 124 11.50 5.36 8.53
C LYS A 124 12.80 6.01 8.97
N THR A 125 13.02 6.21 10.27
CA THR A 125 14.19 6.93 10.78
C THR A 125 14.68 6.30 12.09
N TYR A 126 15.94 5.87 12.09
CA TYR A 126 16.59 5.22 13.25
C TYR A 126 17.24 6.22 14.23
N ALA A 127 17.54 7.43 13.78
CA ALA A 127 18.22 8.43 14.59
C ALA A 127 17.23 9.46 15.15
N PRO A 128 17.32 9.82 16.45
CA PRO A 128 16.51 10.90 17.01
C PRO A 128 16.73 12.20 16.24
N ARG A 129 15.65 12.82 15.79
CA ARG A 129 15.68 14.19 15.26
C ARG A 129 15.72 15.16 16.43
N ASN A 130 16.93 15.63 16.76
CA ASN A 130 17.17 16.55 17.88
C ASN A 130 16.76 18.01 17.58
N ASP A 131 16.27 18.25 16.37
CA ASP A 131 15.71 19.51 15.89
C ASP A 131 14.17 19.52 15.89
N ALA A 132 13.54 18.41 16.30
CA ALA A 132 12.09 18.35 16.43
C ALA A 132 11.60 19.32 17.52
N LYS A 133 10.70 20.24 17.15
CA LYS A 133 10.09 21.20 18.10
C LYS A 133 9.08 20.54 19.04
N THR A 134 8.63 19.33 18.71
CA THR A 134 7.64 18.52 19.44
C THR A 134 8.08 17.05 19.38
N PHE A 135 7.15 16.09 19.27
CA PHE A 135 7.51 14.69 19.00
C PHE A 135 8.12 14.52 17.60
N SER A 136 9.15 13.67 17.51
CA SER A 136 9.72 13.26 16.22
C SER A 136 8.83 12.20 15.59
N SER A 137 8.39 12.43 14.35
CA SER A 137 7.75 11.39 13.53
C SER A 137 8.84 10.53 12.92
N SER A 138 9.02 9.33 13.47
CA SER A 138 10.03 8.35 13.03
C SER A 138 9.41 7.15 12.31
N HIS A 139 8.08 7.13 12.18
CA HIS A 139 7.35 6.05 11.56
C HIS A 139 6.32 6.54 10.53
N ASP A 140 5.93 5.60 9.68
CA ASP A 140 4.81 5.66 8.74
C ASP A 140 3.88 4.46 9.03
N TYR A 141 2.74 4.45 8.35
CA TYR A 141 1.66 3.49 8.55
C TYR A 141 1.39 2.72 7.27
N ILE A 142 1.30 1.40 7.37
CA ILE A 142 0.84 0.56 6.26
C ILE A 142 -0.46 -0.10 6.67
N LEU A 143 -1.57 0.34 6.08
CA LEU A 143 -2.89 -0.24 6.28
C LEU A 143 -3.01 -1.52 5.46
N VAL A 144 -3.44 -2.61 6.09
CA VAL A 144 -3.55 -3.93 5.46
C VAL A 144 -4.97 -4.44 5.55
N TYR A 145 -5.55 -4.78 4.39
CA TYR A 145 -6.92 -5.31 4.26
C TYR A 145 -6.96 -6.53 3.34
N SER A 146 -7.90 -7.43 3.60
CA SER A 146 -8.29 -8.45 2.63
C SER A 146 -9.33 -7.91 1.64
N ARG A 147 -9.39 -8.55 0.48
CA ARG A 147 -10.49 -8.36 -0.47
C ARG A 147 -11.83 -8.82 0.11
N SER A 148 -11.85 -10.01 0.70
CA SER A 148 -13.02 -10.62 1.33
C SER A 148 -12.63 -11.73 2.29
N GLY A 149 -13.29 -11.79 3.44
CA GLY A 149 -13.17 -12.90 4.38
C GLY A 149 -11.80 -12.99 5.07
N PRO A 150 -11.54 -14.10 5.79
CA PRO A 150 -10.35 -14.24 6.60
C PRO A 150 -9.10 -14.35 5.72
N TRP A 151 -8.21 -13.36 5.84
CA TRP A 151 -6.92 -13.39 5.16
C TRP A 151 -6.00 -14.48 5.71
N ARG A 152 -5.27 -15.14 4.82
CA ARG A 152 -4.27 -16.15 5.20
C ARG A 152 -2.90 -15.75 4.68
N SER A 153 -1.95 -15.54 5.60
CA SER A 153 -0.57 -15.28 5.25
C SER A 153 0.10 -16.52 4.66
N ASN A 154 0.91 -16.30 3.63
CA ASN A 154 1.81 -17.33 3.13
C ASN A 154 2.95 -17.49 4.13
N ARG A 155 2.94 -18.60 4.88
CA ARG A 155 4.00 -18.91 5.84
C ARG A 155 5.28 -19.26 5.10
N LEU A 156 6.40 -18.70 5.57
CA LEU A 156 7.72 -19.17 5.16
C LEU A 156 8.03 -20.48 5.90
N PRO A 157 8.79 -21.40 5.28
CA PRO A 157 9.35 -22.53 6.00
C PRO A 157 10.12 -22.06 7.23
N ARG A 158 10.04 -22.81 8.32
CA ARG A 158 10.87 -22.53 9.49
C ARG A 158 12.33 -22.76 9.10
N THR A 159 13.17 -21.75 9.30
CA THR A 159 14.61 -21.94 9.39
C THR A 159 14.93 -22.50 10.77
N ASP A 160 15.65 -23.62 10.79
CA ASP A 160 16.22 -24.22 12.01
C ASP A 160 17.24 -23.29 12.68
#